data_AF-A0AA88R8W0-F1
#
_entry.id   AF-A0AA88R8W0-F1
#
_cell.length_a   1.000
_cell.length_b   1.000
_cell.length_c   1.000
_cell.angle_alpha   90.00
_cell.angle_beta   90.00
_cell.angle_gamma   90.00
#
_symmetry.space_group_name_H-M   'P 1'
#
loop_
_entity.id
_entity.type
_entity.pdbx_description
1 polymer ?
#
loop_
_entity_poly.entity_id
_entity_poly.type
_entity_poly.pdbx_seq_one_letter_code
_entity_poly.pdbx_strand_id
1 'polypeptide(L)'
;MDQSVKRMLKLIEEDGDSFAKKAEMYYQKRPELVSHVEELYRMYRSLAERYDHVTGELRKNIPSDLQSQGSGISDVGSEPASTWPSPDQKLSRRKSGPRAAGFDFFLGTGGSSSDLNKEGDETSTLDSESESDDSSINNYSGTSASGDDQGLRRRIIEMEVELRDVKEKLHVQQEENSNGSFRGTENVNVEVLQARITRYEEELRVAKEKIRVSEEEIARLKVECQKYESMEIASKLQVEIDTTDKELERRQATELQQNVLQSEISEPEHKIMVLEEELKVTKENLRESEKEVAGLKHELESNGSSIRHLQDQLKSGQKDVSTWKVKLDKEKKEVLKLQDRIVRYKANLSDRDREIRGLKETVSNANKSLSEENSLLQVEMTKLLKERAYLEDNLKEWDLRCQSLEEDVRRARAGKVEVETILGAEIEQLKAGIIGREDCMEELKKSLKAFKLKHETLTKERDELSSKLIILDAEISSKDAQIDEMSKHLHELHIEHVELIAGAEKARRSIDEMKSRVKDMEREVERQQELISEGAEEKREAIRQLCFSLDHYRNDYQRLREAFVGGHRRLPVMAS
;
A
#
# COMPACT_ATOMS: atom_id res chain seq x y z
N MET A 1 -9.05 21.38 19.45
CA MET A 1 -8.08 20.47 18.82
C MET A 1 -7.40 21.15 17.64
N ASP A 2 -8.10 21.44 16.54
CA ASP A 2 -7.55 22.00 15.29
C ASP A 2 -6.66 23.24 15.46
N GLN A 3 -7.06 24.21 16.29
CA GLN A 3 -6.27 25.41 16.57
C GLN A 3 -4.92 25.10 17.24
N SER A 4 -4.78 23.96 17.91
CA SER A 4 -3.52 23.49 18.49
C SER A 4 -2.67 22.79 17.43
N VAL A 5 -3.29 21.95 16.58
CA VAL A 5 -2.62 21.31 15.43
C VAL A 5 -2.05 22.36 14.46
N LYS A 6 -2.83 23.41 14.14
CA LYS A 6 -2.38 24.54 13.32
C LYS A 6 -1.24 25.36 13.97
N ARG A 7 -1.14 25.39 15.30
CA ARG A 7 0.02 26.00 16.00
C ARG A 7 1.26 25.10 15.91
N MET A 8 1.11 23.79 16.07
CA MET A 8 2.21 22.83 15.93
C MET A 8 2.79 22.80 14.51
N LEU A 9 1.95 22.82 13.47
CA LEU A 9 2.42 22.85 12.07
C LEU A 9 3.25 24.11 11.79
N LYS A 10 2.82 25.28 12.27
CA LYS A 10 3.58 26.54 12.16
C LYS A 10 4.93 26.53 12.87
N LEU A 11 5.13 25.70 13.90
CA LEU A 11 6.44 25.53 14.54
C LEU A 11 7.41 24.68 13.69
N ILE A 12 6.89 23.96 12.68
CA ILE A 12 7.64 23.02 11.82
C ILE A 12 7.84 23.58 10.40
N GLU A 13 6.91 24.39 9.89
CA GLU A 13 6.91 24.94 8.52
C GLU A 13 7.90 26.09 8.25
N GLU A 14 8.74 26.49 9.20
CA GLU A 14 9.63 27.65 9.02
C GLU A 14 10.87 27.33 8.17
N ASP A 15 11.03 28.04 7.05
CA ASP A 15 12.09 27.81 6.08
C ASP A 15 13.45 28.36 6.53
N GLY A 16 14.36 27.46 6.87
CA GLY A 16 15.79 27.77 6.96
C GLY A 16 16.46 27.60 5.59
N ASP A 17 17.08 28.67 5.07
CA ASP A 17 17.76 28.73 3.76
C ASP A 17 18.89 27.70 3.56
N SER A 18 19.26 26.96 4.60
CA SER A 18 20.28 25.91 4.61
C SER A 18 19.93 24.84 5.64
N PHE A 19 20.30 23.59 5.35
CA PHE A 19 20.00 22.42 6.20
C PHE A 19 20.48 22.59 7.65
N ALA A 20 21.67 23.15 7.86
CA ALA A 20 22.21 23.41 9.20
C ALA A 20 21.33 24.39 10.00
N LYS A 21 20.88 25.47 9.34
CA LYS A 21 19.97 26.48 9.91
C LYS A 21 18.60 25.88 10.22
N LYS A 22 18.08 25.00 9.36
CA LYS A 22 16.82 24.27 9.60
C LYS A 22 16.91 23.31 10.79
N ALA A 23 18.04 22.61 10.95
CA ALA A 23 18.28 21.74 12.10
C ALA A 23 18.39 22.54 13.41
N GLU A 24 19.12 23.66 13.41
CA GLU A 24 19.25 24.55 14.56
C GLU A 24 17.90 25.12 15.01
N MET A 25 17.12 25.68 14.07
CA MET A 25 15.78 26.21 14.34
C MET A 25 14.83 25.13 14.89
N TYR A 26 14.90 23.89 14.36
CA TYR A 26 14.12 22.77 14.90
C TYR A 26 14.48 22.48 16.36
N TYR A 27 15.77 22.41 16.72
CA TYR A 27 16.18 22.17 18.11
C TYR A 27 15.79 23.32 19.06
N GLN A 28 15.79 24.57 18.59
CA GLN A 28 15.30 25.72 19.37
C GLN A 28 13.79 25.66 19.61
N LYS A 29 12.99 25.28 18.60
CA LYS A 29 11.51 25.21 18.69
C LYS A 29 10.96 23.91 19.30
N ARG A 30 11.79 22.85 19.39
CA ARG A 30 11.40 21.55 19.93
C ARG A 30 10.73 21.60 21.32
N PRO A 31 11.17 22.43 22.30
CA PRO A 31 10.51 22.51 23.60
C PRO A 31 9.07 23.06 23.51
N GLU A 32 8.85 24.10 22.69
CA GLU A 32 7.52 24.68 22.47
C GLU A 32 6.59 23.72 21.75
N LEU A 33 7.12 22.96 20.77
CA LEU A 33 6.38 21.93 20.06
C LEU A 33 5.94 20.79 21.00
N VAL A 34 6.83 20.31 21.87
CA VAL A 34 6.51 19.30 22.88
C VAL A 34 5.42 19.80 23.83
N SER A 35 5.51 21.05 24.32
CA SER A 35 4.46 21.65 25.16
C SER A 35 3.09 21.65 24.48
N HIS A 36 3.03 21.99 23.18
CA HIS A 36 1.78 21.97 22.41
C HIS A 36 1.23 20.55 22.18
N VAL A 37 2.09 19.54 22.03
CA VAL A 37 1.70 18.12 21.94
C VAL A 37 1.12 17.63 23.27
N GLU A 38 1.74 18.00 24.40
CA GLU A 38 1.24 17.65 25.74
C GLU A 38 -0.11 18.30 26.04
N GLU A 39 -0.30 19.57 25.70
CA GLU A 39 -1.60 20.25 25.78
C GLU A 39 -2.67 19.56 24.92
N LEU A 40 -2.33 19.21 23.67
CA LEU A 40 -3.23 18.48 22.77
C LEU A 40 -3.64 17.12 23.37
N TYR A 41 -2.68 16.38 23.93
CA TYR A 41 -2.93 15.09 24.56
C TYR A 41 -3.84 15.20 25.79
N ARG A 42 -3.61 16.21 26.65
CA ARG A 42 -4.49 16.50 27.80
C ARG A 42 -5.92 16.86 27.35
N MET A 43 -6.06 17.69 26.32
CA MET A 43 -7.37 18.04 25.75
C MET A 43 -8.08 16.82 25.15
N TYR A 44 -7.36 15.97 24.41
CA TYR A 44 -7.90 14.73 23.85
C TYR A 44 -8.39 13.79 24.97
N ARG A 45 -7.57 13.58 26.00
CA ARG A 45 -7.91 12.68 27.11
C ARG A 45 -9.13 13.16 27.90
N SER A 46 -9.23 14.46 28.18
CA SER A 46 -10.43 15.06 28.79
C SER A 46 -11.68 14.99 27.89
N LEU A 47 -11.52 14.94 26.56
CA LEU A 47 -12.64 14.73 25.64
C LEU A 47 -13.10 13.26 25.65
N ALA A 48 -12.15 12.32 25.60
CA ALA A 48 -12.44 10.89 25.70
C ALA A 48 -13.12 10.54 27.03
N GLU A 49 -12.60 11.04 28.16
CA GLU A 49 -13.22 10.89 29.47
C GLU A 49 -14.67 11.41 29.47
N ARG A 50 -14.95 12.59 28.92
CA ARG A 50 -16.33 13.11 28.82
C ARG A 50 -17.22 12.27 27.91
N TYR A 51 -16.67 11.70 26.82
CA TYR A 51 -17.40 10.80 25.95
C TYR A 51 -17.77 9.48 26.67
N ASP A 52 -16.86 8.93 27.47
CA ASP A 52 -17.12 7.76 28.31
C ASP A 52 -18.14 8.04 29.40
N HIS A 53 -18.12 9.23 30.01
CA HIS A 53 -19.15 9.65 30.97
C HIS A 53 -20.52 9.77 30.30
N VAL A 54 -20.64 10.45 29.16
CA VAL A 54 -21.92 10.61 28.44
C VAL A 54 -22.43 9.27 27.91
N THR A 55 -21.54 8.41 27.38
CA THR A 55 -21.91 7.08 26.87
C THR A 55 -22.28 6.13 28.02
N GLY A 56 -21.57 6.20 29.15
CA GLY A 56 -21.86 5.45 30.37
C GLY A 56 -23.16 5.88 31.05
N GLU A 57 -23.47 7.18 31.05
CA GLU A 57 -24.76 7.71 31.50
C GLU A 57 -25.87 7.36 30.53
N LEU A 58 -25.66 7.43 29.22
CA LEU A 58 -26.64 7.02 28.22
C LEU A 58 -27.02 5.54 28.41
N ARG A 59 -26.05 4.63 28.60
CA ARG A 59 -26.32 3.22 28.91
C ARG A 59 -27.08 3.01 30.22
N LYS A 60 -26.85 3.85 31.25
CA LYS A 60 -27.59 3.79 32.53
C LYS A 60 -29.02 4.34 32.44
N ASN A 61 -29.32 5.17 31.44
CA ASN A 61 -30.64 5.77 31.22
C ASN A 61 -31.49 5.00 30.19
N ILE A 62 -30.98 3.91 29.60
CA ILE A 62 -31.80 2.98 28.81
C ILE A 62 -32.63 2.13 29.80
N PRO A 63 -33.98 2.10 29.67
CA PRO A 63 -34.83 1.25 30.52
C PRO A 63 -34.46 -0.24 30.35
N SER A 64 -34.31 -0.95 31.46
CA SER A 64 -33.82 -2.34 31.50
C SER A 64 -34.68 -3.34 30.70
N ASP A 65 -35.94 -2.98 30.41
CA ASP A 65 -36.90 -3.83 29.70
C ASP A 65 -36.52 -4.09 28.22
N LEU A 66 -35.64 -3.28 27.62
CA LEU A 66 -35.16 -3.51 26.24
C LEU A 66 -33.84 -4.29 26.15
N GLN A 67 -33.18 -4.59 27.28
CA GLN A 67 -31.87 -5.26 27.28
C GLN A 67 -31.97 -6.81 27.39
N SER A 68 -33.19 -7.36 27.46
CA SER A 68 -33.47 -8.78 27.73
C SER A 68 -33.64 -9.70 26.50
N GLN A 69 -33.37 -9.21 25.27
CA GLN A 69 -33.60 -9.96 24.01
C GLN A 69 -32.35 -10.07 23.12
N GLY A 70 -31.15 -9.84 23.67
CA GLY A 70 -29.89 -9.80 22.91
C GLY A 70 -28.71 -10.49 23.58
N SER A 71 -28.93 -11.64 24.23
CA SER A 71 -27.84 -12.42 24.84
C SER A 71 -27.37 -13.54 23.90
N GLY A 72 -26.32 -13.25 23.12
CA GLY A 72 -25.87 -14.18 22.08
C GLY A 72 -24.52 -13.89 21.41
N ILE A 73 -23.59 -13.16 22.02
CA ILE A 73 -22.14 -13.27 21.77
C ILE A 73 -21.29 -12.59 22.87
N SER A 74 -20.73 -13.41 23.73
CA SER A 74 -19.45 -13.24 24.45
C SER A 74 -19.05 -14.66 24.84
N ASP A 75 -17.85 -15.17 24.61
CA ASP A 75 -16.54 -14.54 24.78
C ASP A 75 -15.48 -15.30 23.96
N VAL A 76 -14.40 -14.62 23.56
CA VAL A 76 -13.02 -15.10 23.30
C VAL A 76 -12.25 -13.90 22.74
N GLY A 77 -11.36 -13.34 23.56
CA GLY A 77 -10.60 -12.14 23.18
C GLY A 77 -9.81 -11.49 24.31
N SER A 78 -9.39 -12.25 25.32
CA SER A 78 -8.56 -11.75 26.42
C SER A 78 -7.19 -12.43 26.44
N GLU A 79 -6.14 -11.68 26.14
CA GLU A 79 -4.77 -11.80 26.68
C GLU A 79 -3.87 -10.68 26.09
N PRO A 80 -2.78 -10.26 26.75
CA PRO A 80 -2.57 -10.12 28.18
C PRO A 80 -2.14 -8.68 28.57
N ALA A 81 -2.45 -8.24 29.80
CA ALA A 81 -1.88 -7.02 30.36
C ALA A 81 -0.54 -7.31 31.04
N SER A 82 0.52 -6.56 30.71
CA SER A 82 1.83 -6.67 31.36
C SER A 82 2.09 -5.52 32.34
N THR A 83 2.91 -5.84 33.35
CA THR A 83 3.74 -4.90 34.13
C THR A 83 3.04 -4.07 35.24
N TRP A 84 3.46 -4.34 36.48
CA TRP A 84 3.14 -3.57 37.70
C TRP A 84 3.84 -2.19 37.71
N PRO A 85 3.41 -1.21 38.54
CA PRO A 85 3.95 -1.11 39.91
C PRO A 85 2.91 -0.92 41.04
N SER A 86 3.33 -1.29 42.25
CA SER A 86 2.69 -1.04 43.57
C SER A 86 3.17 0.30 44.19
N PRO A 87 2.74 0.72 45.41
CA PRO A 87 1.53 0.43 46.20
C PRO A 87 0.87 1.71 46.82
N ASP A 88 -0.03 1.50 47.81
CA ASP A 88 -0.53 2.45 48.83
C ASP A 88 -1.42 3.64 48.44
N GLN A 89 -2.73 3.51 48.72
CA GLN A 89 -3.32 4.25 49.84
C GLN A 89 -4.66 3.67 50.35
N LYS A 90 -5.12 4.16 51.50
CA LYS A 90 -5.98 3.47 52.47
C LYS A 90 -7.34 4.16 52.63
N LEU A 91 -8.35 3.40 53.07
CA LEU A 91 -9.57 3.83 53.77
C LEU A 91 -10.67 4.59 52.97
N SER A 92 -11.83 3.93 52.80
CA SER A 92 -13.05 4.36 53.51
C SER A 92 -14.01 3.17 53.72
N ARG A 93 -14.96 3.30 54.66
CA ARG A 93 -15.68 2.16 55.28
C ARG A 93 -17.13 2.54 55.65
N ARG A 94 -18.03 1.54 55.64
CA ARG A 94 -19.42 1.50 56.18
C ARG A 94 -20.49 2.08 55.22
N LYS A 95 -21.74 1.57 55.17
CA LYS A 95 -22.56 0.81 56.15
C LYS A 95 -23.49 -0.25 55.49
N SER A 96 -23.70 -1.37 56.21
CA SER A 96 -24.89 -2.26 56.37
C SER A 96 -26.24 -1.83 55.75
N GLY A 97 -27.15 -2.69 55.27
CA GLY A 97 -27.63 -4.05 55.66
C GLY A 97 -29.20 -4.05 55.58
N PRO A 98 -30.01 -5.10 55.89
CA PRO A 98 -29.79 -6.50 56.31
C PRO A 98 -30.31 -7.56 55.26
N ARG A 99 -29.69 -8.74 55.07
CA ARG A 99 -29.88 -10.06 55.74
C ARG A 99 -31.29 -10.70 55.69
N ALA A 100 -31.40 -11.79 54.91
CA ALA A 100 -32.19 -13.01 55.18
C ALA A 100 -31.31 -14.19 54.65
N ALA A 101 -30.82 -15.10 55.50
CA ALA A 101 -31.46 -16.33 56.03
C ALA A 101 -31.09 -17.56 55.17
N GLY A 102 -30.28 -18.48 55.73
CA GLY A 102 -29.83 -19.72 55.07
C GLY A 102 -28.30 -19.80 54.92
N PHE A 103 -27.60 -20.26 55.96
CA PHE A 103 -26.19 -20.68 55.89
C PHE A 103 -26.00 -21.95 56.76
N ASP A 104 -24.95 -22.70 56.44
CA ASP A 104 -24.38 -23.84 57.20
C ASP A 104 -25.11 -25.20 57.19
N PHE A 105 -24.87 -25.95 56.11
CA PHE A 105 -24.41 -27.35 56.12
C PHE A 105 -23.88 -27.69 54.70
N PHE A 106 -22.73 -28.33 54.45
CA PHE A 106 -21.60 -28.77 55.30
C PHE A 106 -20.30 -28.82 54.44
N LEU A 107 -19.19 -29.37 54.95
CA LEU A 107 -17.96 -29.67 54.17
C LEU A 107 -17.56 -31.16 54.32
N GLY A 108 -17.18 -31.81 53.22
CA GLY A 108 -16.66 -33.19 53.18
C GLY A 108 -17.25 -33.96 51.99
N THR A 109 -16.52 -34.31 50.92
CA THR A 109 -15.35 -35.22 50.80
C THR A 109 -15.73 -36.70 50.85
N GLY A 110 -15.49 -37.41 49.72
CA GLY A 110 -15.75 -38.84 49.55
C GLY A 110 -17.19 -39.15 49.07
N GLY A 111 -17.46 -40.11 48.20
CA GLY A 111 -16.54 -41.07 47.57
C GLY A 111 -17.14 -42.48 47.56
N SER A 112 -17.46 -42.98 46.36
CA SER A 112 -17.77 -44.38 46.02
C SER A 112 -19.08 -45.07 46.46
N SER A 113 -19.55 -45.84 45.48
CA SER A 113 -20.25 -47.14 45.51
C SER A 113 -21.77 -47.29 45.71
N SER A 114 -22.30 -48.10 44.77
CA SER A 114 -23.37 -49.11 44.87
C SER A 114 -24.82 -48.68 45.10
N ASP A 115 -25.59 -48.85 44.03
CA ASP A 115 -26.76 -49.75 43.92
C ASP A 115 -27.84 -49.71 45.01
N LEU A 116 -29.08 -49.40 44.60
CA LEU A 116 -30.10 -50.42 44.28
C LEU A 116 -31.47 -49.76 44.00
N ASN A 117 -32.11 -50.16 42.90
CA ASN A 117 -33.57 -50.24 42.66
C ASN A 117 -34.44 -48.97 42.89
N LYS A 118 -35.36 -48.58 41.99
CA LYS A 118 -36.50 -49.42 41.60
C LYS A 118 -37.33 -48.81 40.45
N GLU A 119 -37.67 -49.68 39.49
CA GLU A 119 -38.85 -49.75 38.60
C GLU A 119 -39.66 -48.47 38.24
N GLY A 120 -39.86 -48.28 36.93
CA GLY A 120 -40.73 -47.26 36.32
C GLY A 120 -40.74 -47.41 34.80
N ASP A 121 -41.30 -48.53 34.34
CA ASP A 121 -41.18 -49.08 32.97
C ASP A 121 -42.24 -48.52 31.99
N GLU A 122 -42.19 -49.02 30.74
CA GLU A 122 -43.16 -48.91 29.64
C GLU A 122 -43.15 -47.57 28.86
N THR A 123 -43.10 -47.47 27.52
CA THR A 123 -42.87 -48.33 26.32
C THR A 123 -42.89 -47.33 25.12
N SER A 124 -42.61 -47.63 23.84
CA SER A 124 -41.64 -48.44 23.10
C SER A 124 -41.86 -48.13 21.59
N THR A 125 -40.81 -48.13 20.75
CA THR A 125 -40.77 -48.55 19.31
C THR A 125 -39.51 -48.03 18.61
N LEU A 126 -38.60 -48.97 18.26
CA LEU A 126 -38.20 -49.34 16.87
C LEU A 126 -38.24 -48.26 15.77
N ASP A 127 -37.29 -48.16 14.82
CA ASP A 127 -36.44 -49.21 14.23
C ASP A 127 -35.00 -48.75 13.90
N SER A 128 -34.12 -49.73 13.65
CA SER A 128 -32.78 -49.55 13.10
C SER A 128 -32.79 -49.21 11.60
N GLU A 129 -31.77 -48.51 11.10
CA GLU A 129 -31.00 -48.95 9.94
C GLU A 129 -29.56 -48.42 10.07
N SER A 130 -28.57 -49.19 9.62
CA SER A 130 -27.14 -48.94 9.83
C SER A 130 -26.37 -49.26 8.55
N GLU A 131 -25.62 -48.28 8.02
CA GLU A 131 -24.66 -48.52 6.92
C GLU A 131 -23.39 -47.67 7.07
N SER A 132 -22.28 -48.17 6.50
CA SER A 132 -20.94 -47.56 6.47
C SER A 132 -20.50 -47.26 5.01
N ASP A 133 -19.36 -46.65 4.70
CA ASP A 133 -18.18 -46.26 5.49
C ASP A 133 -17.82 -44.78 5.18
N ASP A 134 -16.64 -44.18 5.38
CA ASP A 134 -15.27 -44.68 5.52
C ASP A 134 -14.43 -43.74 6.40
N SER A 135 -13.35 -44.34 6.92
CA SER A 135 -12.15 -43.81 7.56
C SER A 135 -11.55 -42.53 6.92
N SER A 136 -10.57 -41.83 7.50
CA SER A 136 -10.03 -41.69 8.86
C SER A 136 -9.02 -40.54 8.84
N ILE A 137 -8.61 -40.05 10.01
CA ILE A 137 -7.20 -39.82 10.40
C ILE A 137 -7.24 -39.10 11.75
N ASN A 138 -6.96 -39.86 12.80
CA ASN A 138 -6.40 -39.34 14.03
C ASN A 138 -4.95 -39.82 14.07
N ASN A 139 -3.99 -38.90 14.26
CA ASN A 139 -2.79 -39.16 15.05
C ASN A 139 -2.00 -37.87 15.34
N TYR A 140 -2.26 -37.33 16.53
CA TYR A 140 -1.27 -37.04 17.58
C TYR A 140 0.09 -36.37 17.29
N SER A 141 0.39 -35.45 18.23
CA SER A 141 1.70 -35.10 18.77
C SER A 141 2.62 -34.20 17.94
N GLY A 142 2.92 -33.03 18.49
CA GLY A 142 3.99 -32.16 17.99
C GLY A 142 5.37 -32.57 18.51
N THR A 143 6.41 -32.27 17.74
CA THR A 143 7.69 -31.72 18.22
C THR A 143 8.53 -31.25 17.03
N SER A 144 9.38 -30.24 17.28
CA SER A 144 10.43 -29.68 16.40
C SER A 144 10.04 -29.08 15.03
N ALA A 145 10.06 -27.76 15.00
CA ALA A 145 10.79 -26.89 14.05
C ALA A 145 10.89 -27.24 12.54
N SER A 146 10.51 -26.24 11.73
CA SER A 146 10.99 -25.99 10.35
C SER A 146 10.35 -26.78 9.18
N GLY A 147 9.12 -27.28 9.33
CA GLY A 147 8.36 -27.90 8.22
C GLY A 147 7.20 -27.06 7.65
N ASP A 148 6.61 -26.17 8.46
CA ASP A 148 5.20 -25.76 8.27
C ASP A 148 4.93 -24.81 7.08
N ASP A 149 5.94 -24.04 6.65
CA ASP A 149 5.79 -23.11 5.51
C ASP A 149 5.53 -23.84 4.18
N GLN A 150 6.06 -25.05 3.98
CA GLN A 150 5.74 -25.84 2.78
C GLN A 150 4.35 -26.47 2.84
N GLY A 151 3.85 -26.83 4.02
CA GLY A 151 2.47 -27.31 4.20
C GLY A 151 1.47 -26.20 3.91
N LEU A 152 1.70 -25.02 4.47
CA LEU A 152 0.89 -23.83 4.23
C LEU A 152 0.93 -23.38 2.77
N ARG A 153 2.10 -23.36 2.11
CA ARG A 153 2.19 -23.06 0.66
C ARG A 153 1.43 -24.06 -0.20
N ARG A 154 1.48 -25.35 0.13
CA ARG A 154 0.74 -26.38 -0.60
C ARG A 154 -0.77 -26.20 -0.41
N ARG A 155 -1.22 -25.88 0.80
CA ARG A 155 -2.61 -25.54 1.11
C ARG A 155 -3.09 -24.26 0.42
N ILE A 156 -2.23 -23.25 0.31
CA ILE A 156 -2.50 -22.01 -0.43
C ILE A 156 -2.66 -22.34 -1.92
N ILE A 157 -1.75 -23.15 -2.51
CA ILE A 157 -1.87 -23.57 -3.92
C ILE A 157 -3.13 -24.42 -4.15
N GLU A 158 -3.47 -25.32 -3.23
CA GLU A 158 -4.75 -26.07 -3.27
C GLU A 158 -5.95 -25.12 -3.25
N MET A 159 -6.02 -24.16 -2.32
CA MET A 159 -7.11 -23.19 -2.27
C MET A 159 -7.09 -22.18 -3.44
N GLU A 160 -5.94 -21.86 -4.04
CA GLU A 160 -5.84 -21.05 -5.26
C GLU A 160 -6.30 -21.81 -6.52
N VAL A 161 -6.13 -23.14 -6.53
CA VAL A 161 -6.68 -24.03 -7.55
C VAL A 161 -8.19 -24.20 -7.34
N GLU A 162 -8.65 -24.46 -6.12
CA GLU A 162 -10.07 -24.53 -5.78
C GLU A 162 -10.80 -23.20 -6.04
N LEU A 163 -10.19 -22.05 -5.72
CA LEU A 163 -10.74 -20.73 -6.06
C LEU A 163 -10.75 -20.47 -7.57
N ARG A 164 -9.77 -20.98 -8.33
CA ARG A 164 -9.82 -20.92 -9.79
C ARG A 164 -10.91 -21.82 -10.34
N ASP A 165 -11.04 -23.03 -9.84
CA ASP A 165 -12.02 -24.03 -10.28
C ASP A 165 -13.45 -23.60 -9.91
N VAL A 166 -13.65 -22.97 -8.75
CA VAL A 166 -14.92 -22.31 -8.36
C VAL A 166 -15.19 -21.07 -9.22
N LYS A 167 -14.17 -20.26 -9.53
CA LYS A 167 -14.33 -19.08 -10.41
C LYS A 167 -14.60 -19.46 -11.86
N GLU A 168 -14.00 -20.55 -12.34
CA GLU A 168 -14.23 -21.14 -13.65
C GLU A 168 -15.62 -21.78 -13.70
N LYS A 169 -16.03 -22.53 -12.67
CA LYS A 169 -17.42 -23.00 -12.52
C LYS A 169 -18.43 -21.86 -12.49
N LEU A 170 -18.13 -20.75 -11.82
CA LEU A 170 -19.00 -19.56 -11.77
C LEU A 170 -19.03 -18.83 -13.13
N HIS A 171 -17.92 -18.81 -13.88
CA HIS A 171 -17.87 -18.28 -15.24
C HIS A 171 -18.58 -19.18 -16.25
N VAL A 172 -18.47 -20.51 -16.13
CA VAL A 172 -19.20 -21.50 -16.91
C VAL A 172 -20.69 -21.41 -16.59
N GLN A 173 -21.08 -21.30 -15.32
CA GLN A 173 -22.46 -21.06 -14.90
C GLN A 173 -22.99 -19.72 -15.44
N GLN A 174 -22.13 -18.70 -15.59
CA GLN A 174 -22.49 -17.41 -16.18
C GLN A 174 -22.58 -17.45 -17.73
N GLU A 175 -21.80 -18.29 -18.40
CA GLU A 175 -21.90 -18.53 -19.85
C GLU A 175 -23.08 -19.45 -20.22
N GLU A 176 -23.35 -20.49 -19.41
CA GLU A 176 -24.57 -21.32 -19.50
C GLU A 176 -25.84 -20.46 -19.37
N ASN A 177 -25.83 -19.50 -18.43
CA ASN A 177 -26.90 -18.51 -18.27
C ASN A 177 -26.99 -17.50 -19.44
N SER A 178 -25.95 -17.36 -20.27
CA SER A 178 -25.89 -16.35 -21.34
C SER A 178 -26.19 -16.89 -22.73
N ASN A 179 -25.98 -18.20 -22.98
CA ASN A 179 -26.18 -18.82 -24.31
C ASN A 179 -27.32 -19.87 -24.36
N GLY A 180 -28.07 -20.05 -23.28
CA GLY A 180 -29.20 -20.99 -23.18
C GLY A 180 -30.51 -20.56 -23.86
N SER A 181 -30.47 -20.13 -25.13
CA SER A 181 -31.72 -19.90 -25.89
C SER A 181 -32.45 -21.22 -26.13
N PHE A 182 -33.63 -21.35 -25.51
CA PHE A 182 -34.67 -22.37 -25.77
C PHE A 182 -34.42 -23.78 -25.20
N ARG A 183 -34.89 -24.04 -23.97
CA ARG A 183 -36.07 -24.91 -23.69
C ARG A 183 -36.36 -25.09 -22.19
N GLY A 184 -37.28 -24.27 -21.67
CA GLY A 184 -38.29 -24.64 -20.67
C GLY A 184 -37.86 -25.22 -19.31
N THR A 185 -37.72 -24.35 -18.30
CA THR A 185 -38.03 -24.74 -16.90
C THR A 185 -38.50 -23.58 -16.02
N GLU A 186 -38.03 -22.34 -16.24
CA GLU A 186 -38.41 -21.19 -15.39
C GLU A 186 -39.66 -20.42 -15.85
N ASN A 187 -40.05 -20.51 -17.13
CA ASN A 187 -41.25 -19.83 -17.62
C ASN A 187 -42.54 -20.33 -16.96
N VAL A 188 -42.57 -21.57 -16.45
CA VAL A 188 -43.78 -22.19 -15.88
C VAL A 188 -44.31 -21.37 -14.70
N ASN A 189 -43.47 -20.86 -13.80
CA ASN A 189 -43.98 -20.09 -12.65
C ASN A 189 -44.43 -18.68 -13.02
N VAL A 190 -43.74 -17.99 -13.94
CA VAL A 190 -44.15 -16.65 -14.39
C VAL A 190 -45.37 -16.71 -15.29
N GLU A 191 -45.46 -17.67 -16.21
CA GLU A 191 -46.66 -17.90 -17.03
C GLU A 191 -47.84 -18.39 -16.19
N VAL A 192 -47.66 -19.24 -15.19
CA VAL A 192 -48.75 -19.66 -14.28
C VAL A 192 -49.21 -18.50 -13.39
N LEU A 193 -48.31 -17.66 -12.89
CA LEU A 193 -48.69 -16.44 -12.16
C LEU A 193 -49.41 -15.45 -13.07
N GLN A 194 -48.92 -15.23 -14.30
CA GLN A 194 -49.56 -14.35 -15.28
C GLN A 194 -50.94 -14.89 -15.71
N ALA A 195 -51.08 -16.20 -15.94
CA ALA A 195 -52.35 -16.86 -16.24
C ALA A 195 -53.32 -16.85 -15.05
N ARG A 196 -52.80 -16.80 -13.81
CA ARG A 196 -53.61 -16.64 -12.60
C ARG A 196 -54.05 -15.19 -12.40
N ILE A 197 -53.20 -14.22 -12.72
CA ILE A 197 -53.55 -12.79 -12.73
C ILE A 197 -54.64 -12.54 -13.77
N THR A 198 -54.47 -12.96 -15.03
CA THR A 198 -55.48 -12.76 -16.08
C THR A 198 -56.79 -13.48 -15.78
N ARG A 199 -56.75 -14.65 -15.12
CA ARG A 199 -57.96 -15.32 -14.62
C ARG A 199 -58.68 -14.49 -13.56
N TYR A 200 -57.97 -13.94 -12.56
CA TYR A 200 -58.58 -13.08 -11.55
C TYR A 200 -59.08 -11.73 -12.12
N GLU A 201 -58.40 -11.16 -13.12
CA GLU A 201 -58.86 -9.97 -13.85
C GLU A 201 -60.16 -10.25 -14.61
N GLU A 202 -60.27 -11.40 -15.27
CA GLU A 202 -61.48 -11.83 -15.99
C GLU A 202 -62.62 -12.18 -15.03
N GLU A 203 -62.35 -12.88 -13.91
CA GLU A 203 -63.32 -13.11 -12.84
C GLU A 203 -63.85 -11.79 -12.25
N LEU A 204 -62.97 -10.80 -12.04
CA LEU A 204 -63.35 -9.46 -11.59
C LEU A 204 -64.18 -8.71 -12.65
N ARG A 205 -63.87 -8.87 -13.94
CA ARG A 205 -64.66 -8.31 -15.05
C ARG A 205 -66.06 -8.90 -15.09
N VAL A 206 -66.18 -10.23 -14.99
CA VAL A 206 -67.47 -10.94 -14.94
C VAL A 206 -68.27 -10.59 -13.68
N ALA A 207 -67.61 -10.43 -12.53
CA ALA A 207 -68.26 -9.99 -11.30
C ALA A 207 -68.81 -8.55 -11.41
N LYS A 208 -68.03 -7.62 -11.98
CA LYS A 208 -68.48 -6.25 -12.26
C LYS A 208 -69.66 -6.22 -13.23
N GLU A 209 -69.65 -7.04 -14.28
CA GLU A 209 -70.77 -7.12 -15.23
C GLU A 209 -72.02 -7.73 -14.58
N LYS A 210 -71.88 -8.74 -13.71
CA LYS A 210 -73.00 -9.26 -12.91
C LYS A 210 -73.58 -8.22 -11.95
N ILE A 211 -72.74 -7.38 -11.34
CA ILE A 211 -73.19 -6.24 -10.52
C ILE A 211 -73.94 -5.24 -11.40
N ARG A 212 -73.39 -4.86 -12.57
CA ARG A 212 -74.04 -3.95 -13.52
C ARG A 212 -75.44 -4.46 -13.94
N VAL A 213 -75.56 -5.74 -14.28
CA VAL A 213 -76.83 -6.38 -14.65
C VAL A 213 -77.80 -6.46 -13.46
N SER A 214 -77.31 -6.70 -12.23
CA SER A 214 -78.18 -6.70 -11.04
C SER A 214 -78.60 -5.28 -10.63
N GLU A 215 -77.78 -4.26 -10.87
CA GLU A 215 -78.14 -2.85 -10.72
C GLU A 215 -79.19 -2.43 -11.76
N GLU A 216 -79.07 -2.87 -13.01
CA GLU A 216 -80.11 -2.70 -14.05
C GLU A 216 -81.41 -3.43 -13.67
N GLU A 217 -81.33 -4.63 -13.10
CA GLU A 217 -82.50 -5.39 -12.60
C GLU A 217 -83.16 -4.69 -11.41
N ILE A 218 -82.37 -4.18 -10.45
CA ILE A 218 -82.86 -3.37 -9.33
C ILE A 218 -83.51 -2.09 -9.86
N ALA A 219 -82.95 -1.46 -10.90
CA ALA A 219 -83.57 -0.30 -11.54
C ALA A 219 -84.90 -0.65 -12.23
N ARG A 220 -84.99 -1.78 -12.94
CA ARG A 220 -86.24 -2.29 -13.52
C ARG A 220 -87.29 -2.55 -12.44
N LEU A 221 -86.93 -3.30 -11.39
CA LEU A 221 -87.81 -3.62 -10.27
C LEU A 221 -88.25 -2.36 -9.51
N LYS A 222 -87.38 -1.35 -9.38
CA LYS A 222 -87.72 -0.06 -8.76
C LYS A 222 -88.73 0.74 -9.60
N VAL A 223 -88.60 0.73 -10.93
CA VAL A 223 -89.61 1.31 -11.84
C VAL A 223 -90.92 0.52 -11.76
N GLU A 224 -90.87 -0.80 -11.65
CA GLU A 224 -92.05 -1.66 -11.49
C GLU A 224 -92.76 -1.38 -10.16
N CYS A 225 -92.03 -1.29 -9.04
CA CYS A 225 -92.56 -0.87 -7.74
C CYS A 225 -93.19 0.54 -7.80
N GLN A 226 -92.55 1.52 -8.46
CA GLN A 226 -93.15 2.85 -8.66
C GLN A 226 -94.43 2.81 -9.50
N LYS A 227 -94.55 1.90 -10.48
CA LYS A 227 -95.83 1.69 -11.19
C LYS A 227 -96.90 1.11 -10.26
N TYR A 228 -96.56 0.13 -9.43
CA TYR A 228 -97.51 -0.43 -8.47
C TYR A 228 -97.93 0.60 -7.40
N GLU A 229 -97.02 1.42 -6.86
CA GLU A 229 -97.36 2.55 -5.99
C GLU A 229 -98.25 3.57 -6.71
N SER A 230 -97.96 3.90 -7.98
CA SER A 230 -98.79 4.78 -8.80
C SER A 230 -100.20 4.20 -9.05
N MET A 231 -100.29 2.88 -9.22
CA MET A 231 -101.56 2.15 -9.41
C MET A 231 -102.35 2.01 -8.10
N GLU A 232 -101.68 1.94 -6.94
CA GLU A 232 -102.32 1.97 -5.61
C GLU A 232 -102.83 3.38 -5.26
N ILE A 233 -102.13 4.44 -5.70
CA ILE A 233 -102.62 5.83 -5.59
C ILE A 233 -103.82 6.04 -6.51
N ALA A 234 -103.77 5.52 -7.75
CA ALA A 234 -104.90 5.58 -8.68
C ALA A 234 -106.13 4.80 -8.18
N SER A 235 -105.95 3.63 -7.56
CA SER A 235 -107.08 2.86 -7.01
C SER A 235 -107.68 3.49 -5.75
N LYS A 236 -106.86 4.14 -4.90
CA LYS A 236 -107.36 4.95 -3.78
C LYS A 236 -108.19 6.15 -4.27
N LEU A 237 -107.73 6.87 -5.29
CA LEU A 237 -108.49 7.97 -5.89
C LEU A 237 -109.80 7.51 -6.56
N GLN A 238 -109.84 6.32 -7.16
CA GLN A 238 -111.07 5.76 -7.74
C GLN A 238 -112.12 5.43 -6.66
N VAL A 239 -111.71 4.87 -5.52
CA VAL A 239 -112.62 4.51 -4.41
C VAL A 239 -113.13 5.74 -3.64
N GLU A 240 -112.36 6.83 -3.59
CA GLU A 240 -112.74 8.09 -2.93
C GLU A 240 -113.72 8.93 -3.77
N ILE A 241 -113.79 8.69 -5.08
CA ILE A 241 -114.81 9.24 -5.98
C ILE A 241 -116.12 8.42 -5.88
N ASP A 242 -116.05 7.08 -5.94
CA ASP A 242 -117.25 6.21 -5.88
C ASP A 242 -117.98 6.23 -4.52
N THR A 243 -117.36 6.77 -3.47
CA THR A 243 -117.95 6.93 -2.12
C THR A 243 -118.54 8.31 -1.86
N THR A 244 -118.30 9.30 -2.71
CA THR A 244 -118.86 10.66 -2.56
C THR A 244 -120.04 10.97 -3.51
N ASP A 245 -120.41 10.03 -4.39
CA ASP A 245 -121.48 10.18 -5.39
C ASP A 245 -122.78 9.39 -5.05
N LYS A 246 -122.92 8.86 -3.82
CA LYS A 246 -124.11 8.08 -3.38
C LYS A 246 -124.87 8.67 -2.20
N GLU A 247 -124.47 9.83 -1.67
CA GLU A 247 -125.02 10.39 -0.43
C GLU A 247 -125.69 11.78 -0.60
N LEU A 248 -126.10 12.13 -1.83
CA LEU A 248 -126.84 13.37 -2.14
C LEU A 248 -128.17 13.19 -2.91
N GLU A 249 -128.75 11.98 -3.02
CA GLU A 249 -130.00 11.75 -3.80
C GLU A 249 -131.10 10.90 -3.12
N ARG A 250 -131.18 10.84 -1.78
CA ARG A 250 -132.32 10.17 -1.08
C ARG A 250 -132.93 10.90 0.12
N ARG A 251 -133.14 12.23 0.03
CA ARG A 251 -134.02 12.97 0.97
C ARG A 251 -134.84 14.07 0.31
N GLN A 252 -135.98 13.68 -0.27
CA GLN A 252 -137.23 14.42 -0.58
C GLN A 252 -137.96 13.60 -1.69
N ALA A 253 -139.28 13.40 -1.71
CA ALA A 253 -140.35 13.81 -0.81
C ALA A 253 -141.44 12.73 -0.70
N THR A 254 -142.32 12.86 0.28
CA THR A 254 -143.46 11.97 0.61
C THR A 254 -144.79 12.46 0.02
N GLU A 255 -145.87 11.70 0.26
CA GLU A 255 -147.30 12.10 0.15
C GLU A 255 -147.89 12.21 -1.28
N LEU A 256 -149.10 11.73 -1.62
CA LEU A 256 -150.27 11.23 -0.84
C LEU A 256 -150.89 9.94 -1.43
N GLN A 257 -151.59 9.17 -0.60
CA GLN A 257 -152.74 8.33 -0.99
C GLN A 257 -154.02 8.91 -0.37
N GLN A 258 -155.18 8.73 -1.02
CA GLN A 258 -156.39 8.08 -0.47
C GLN A 258 -157.65 8.39 -1.31
N ASN A 259 -158.46 7.35 -1.59
CA ASN A 259 -159.80 7.42 -2.21
C ASN A 259 -160.82 6.73 -1.29
N VAL A 260 -161.97 7.36 -1.02
CA VAL A 260 -163.12 6.89 -0.19
C VAL A 260 -164.35 7.74 -0.58
N LEU A 261 -165.64 7.34 -0.58
CA LEU A 261 -166.40 6.10 -0.86
C LEU A 261 -167.92 6.47 -0.88
N GLN A 262 -168.78 5.56 -1.37
CA GLN A 262 -170.19 5.27 -0.96
C GLN A 262 -171.37 6.28 -1.07
N SER A 263 -172.54 5.69 -1.37
CA SER A 263 -173.87 5.90 -0.72
C SER A 263 -174.78 4.71 -1.14
N GLU A 264 -175.17 3.79 -0.24
CA GLU A 264 -176.50 3.61 0.44
C GLU A 264 -177.55 2.85 -0.43
N ILE A 265 -178.66 2.23 0.04
CA ILE A 265 -179.68 2.61 1.06
C ILE A 265 -180.41 1.35 1.65
N SER A 266 -180.70 1.37 2.97
CA SER A 266 -181.77 0.67 3.79
C SER A 266 -182.12 -0.83 3.59
N GLU A 267 -182.76 -1.57 4.51
CA GLU A 267 -183.76 -1.27 5.57
C GLU A 267 -183.47 -1.88 6.97
N PRO A 268 -184.19 -1.49 8.06
CA PRO A 268 -183.73 -1.71 9.42
C PRO A 268 -184.63 -2.62 10.30
N GLU A 269 -184.33 -3.92 10.37
CA GLU A 269 -184.80 -4.79 11.49
C GLU A 269 -183.75 -5.84 11.95
N HIS A 270 -182.66 -6.05 11.20
CA HIS A 270 -181.59 -7.01 11.50
C HIS A 270 -180.50 -6.51 12.49
N LYS A 271 -180.56 -5.26 12.96
CA LYS A 271 -179.43 -4.57 13.63
C LYS A 271 -179.02 -5.09 15.02
N ILE A 272 -179.86 -5.87 15.70
CA ILE A 272 -179.59 -6.29 17.09
C ILE A 272 -178.68 -7.52 17.18
N MET A 273 -178.77 -8.46 16.22
CA MET A 273 -177.98 -9.70 16.27
C MET A 273 -176.49 -9.52 15.94
N VAL A 274 -176.13 -8.52 15.12
CA VAL A 274 -174.74 -8.34 14.64
C VAL A 274 -173.83 -7.79 15.74
N LEU A 275 -174.35 -6.91 16.61
CA LEU A 275 -173.59 -6.23 17.66
C LEU A 275 -173.08 -7.19 18.76
N GLU A 276 -173.75 -8.32 18.99
CA GLU A 276 -173.31 -9.32 19.98
C GLU A 276 -172.10 -10.13 19.48
N GLU A 277 -172.06 -10.45 18.18
CA GLU A 277 -170.94 -11.18 17.56
C GLU A 277 -169.67 -10.29 17.50
N GLU A 278 -169.81 -9.00 17.18
CA GLU A 278 -168.73 -8.00 17.20
C GLU A 278 -168.08 -7.85 18.59
N LEU A 279 -168.89 -7.90 19.66
CA LEU A 279 -168.42 -7.79 21.04
C LEU A 279 -167.62 -9.02 21.50
N LYS A 280 -167.77 -10.17 20.81
CA LYS A 280 -166.97 -11.37 21.05
C LYS A 280 -165.61 -11.30 20.35
N VAL A 281 -165.60 -10.90 19.07
CA VAL A 281 -164.36 -10.73 18.28
C VAL A 281 -163.42 -9.70 18.92
N THR A 282 -163.96 -8.57 19.39
CA THR A 282 -163.16 -7.54 20.06
C THR A 282 -162.49 -8.01 21.36
N LYS A 283 -163.09 -8.93 22.11
CA LYS A 283 -162.49 -9.54 23.31
C LYS A 283 -161.38 -10.53 22.98
N GLU A 284 -161.52 -11.28 21.88
CA GLU A 284 -160.49 -12.22 21.44
C GLU A 284 -159.27 -11.46 20.89
N ASN A 285 -159.49 -10.43 20.07
CA ASN A 285 -158.44 -9.52 19.61
C ASN A 285 -157.71 -8.81 20.78
N LEU A 286 -158.45 -8.39 21.83
CA LEU A 286 -157.83 -7.84 23.04
C LEU A 286 -156.88 -8.85 23.68
N ARG A 287 -157.32 -10.11 23.84
CA ARG A 287 -156.50 -11.19 24.44
C ARG A 287 -155.28 -11.55 23.59
N GLU A 288 -155.34 -11.39 22.27
CA GLU A 288 -154.17 -11.55 21.40
C GLU A 288 -153.20 -10.38 21.57
N SER A 289 -153.70 -9.13 21.57
CA SER A 289 -152.86 -7.95 21.83
C SER A 289 -152.20 -7.98 23.22
N GLU A 290 -152.86 -8.54 24.24
CA GLU A 290 -152.27 -8.75 25.57
C GLU A 290 -151.10 -9.74 25.55
N LYS A 291 -151.18 -10.80 24.73
CA LYS A 291 -150.08 -11.76 24.53
C LYS A 291 -148.93 -11.12 23.74
N GLU A 292 -149.22 -10.34 22.71
CA GLU A 292 -148.21 -9.58 21.97
C GLU A 292 -147.49 -8.59 22.89
N VAL A 293 -148.22 -7.85 23.72
CA VAL A 293 -147.65 -6.96 24.74
C VAL A 293 -146.79 -7.72 25.76
N ALA A 294 -147.17 -8.94 26.15
CA ALA A 294 -146.34 -9.79 27.01
C ALA A 294 -145.06 -10.27 26.30
N GLY A 295 -145.15 -10.67 25.03
CA GLY A 295 -144.01 -11.04 24.18
C GLY A 295 -143.04 -9.87 24.01
N LEU A 296 -143.54 -8.71 23.60
CA LEU A 296 -142.76 -7.47 23.45
C LEU A 296 -142.11 -7.03 24.77
N LYS A 297 -142.75 -7.23 25.93
CA LYS A 297 -142.13 -6.99 27.24
C LYS A 297 -140.97 -7.94 27.52
N HIS A 298 -141.14 -9.24 27.23
CA HIS A 298 -140.07 -10.22 27.42
C HIS A 298 -138.90 -9.99 26.45
N GLU A 299 -139.18 -9.60 25.20
CA GLU A 299 -138.16 -9.17 24.24
C GLU A 299 -137.46 -7.88 24.70
N LEU A 300 -138.19 -6.90 25.21
CA LEU A 300 -137.61 -5.67 25.77
C LEU A 300 -136.71 -5.95 26.98
N GLU A 301 -137.07 -6.89 27.84
CA GLU A 301 -136.28 -7.29 29.01
C GLU A 301 -135.05 -8.13 28.62
N SER A 302 -135.20 -9.05 27.66
CA SER A 302 -134.11 -9.79 27.03
C SER A 302 -133.11 -8.83 26.35
N ASN A 303 -133.59 -7.93 25.51
CA ASN A 303 -132.80 -6.88 24.86
C ASN A 303 -132.17 -5.96 25.91
N GLY A 304 -132.88 -5.60 26.99
CA GLY A 304 -132.34 -4.84 28.12
C GLY A 304 -131.24 -5.57 28.91
N SER A 305 -131.25 -6.91 28.94
CA SER A 305 -130.15 -7.70 29.48
C SER A 305 -128.95 -7.76 28.52
N SER A 306 -129.21 -7.89 27.22
CA SER A 306 -128.19 -7.87 26.15
C SER A 306 -127.49 -6.51 26.07
N ILE A 307 -128.25 -5.41 26.13
CA ILE A 307 -127.74 -4.03 26.19
C ILE A 307 -126.85 -3.84 27.43
N ARG A 308 -127.25 -4.33 28.61
CA ARG A 308 -126.39 -4.29 29.82
C ARG A 308 -125.09 -5.08 29.61
N HIS A 309 -125.16 -6.26 29.02
CA HIS A 309 -123.97 -7.07 28.72
C HIS A 309 -123.02 -6.36 27.74
N LEU A 310 -123.54 -5.80 26.64
CA LEU A 310 -122.78 -4.99 25.69
C LEU A 310 -122.20 -3.72 26.34
N GLN A 311 -122.95 -3.08 27.24
CA GLN A 311 -122.47 -1.90 27.97
C GLN A 311 -121.33 -2.24 28.94
N ASP A 312 -121.37 -3.42 29.59
CA ASP A 312 -120.28 -3.88 30.45
C ASP A 312 -119.07 -4.39 29.67
N GLN A 313 -119.27 -5.04 28.51
CA GLN A 313 -118.20 -5.31 27.54
C GLN A 313 -117.55 -4.00 27.03
N LEU A 314 -118.35 -2.97 26.76
CA LEU A 314 -117.84 -1.65 26.37
C LEU A 314 -117.01 -1.02 27.50
N LYS A 315 -117.46 -1.12 28.76
CA LYS A 315 -116.70 -0.65 29.93
C LYS A 315 -115.40 -1.44 30.15
N SER A 316 -115.39 -2.77 29.95
CA SER A 316 -114.15 -3.56 30.06
C SER A 316 -113.20 -3.21 28.92
N GLY A 317 -113.68 -3.12 27.67
CA GLY A 317 -112.89 -2.68 26.53
C GLY A 317 -112.32 -1.26 26.71
N GLN A 318 -113.09 -0.33 27.27
CA GLN A 318 -112.60 1.02 27.62
C GLN A 318 -111.50 0.99 28.69
N LYS A 319 -111.65 0.15 29.73
CA LYS A 319 -110.58 -0.07 30.73
C LYS A 319 -109.33 -0.65 30.06
N ASP A 320 -109.46 -1.67 29.24
CA ASP A 320 -108.34 -2.29 28.55
C ASP A 320 -107.63 -1.27 27.63
N VAL A 321 -108.38 -0.51 26.82
CA VAL A 321 -107.85 0.62 26.02
C VAL A 321 -107.11 1.64 26.90
N SER A 322 -107.60 1.95 28.10
CA SER A 322 -106.89 2.85 29.03
C SER A 322 -105.57 2.25 29.53
N THR A 323 -105.52 0.95 29.85
CA THR A 323 -104.27 0.28 30.26
C THR A 323 -103.27 0.17 29.11
N TRP A 324 -103.74 -0.13 27.90
CA TRP A 324 -102.92 -0.17 26.70
C TRP A 324 -102.39 1.21 26.31
N LYS A 325 -103.18 2.28 26.50
CA LYS A 325 -102.70 3.67 26.34
C LYS A 325 -101.55 3.98 27.30
N VAL A 326 -101.66 3.62 28.59
CA VAL A 326 -100.58 3.81 29.57
C VAL A 326 -99.34 2.98 29.24
N LYS A 327 -99.50 1.73 28.77
CA LYS A 327 -98.37 0.91 28.29
C LYS A 327 -97.69 1.53 27.06
N LEU A 328 -98.48 1.92 26.06
CA LEU A 328 -98.01 2.60 24.85
C LEU A 328 -97.23 3.88 25.19
N ASP A 329 -97.69 4.67 26.15
CA ASP A 329 -97.01 5.90 26.56
C ASP A 329 -95.76 5.65 27.42
N LYS A 330 -95.60 4.47 28.03
CA LYS A 330 -94.31 4.02 28.59
C LYS A 330 -93.33 3.61 27.49
N GLU A 331 -93.77 2.77 26.55
CA GLU A 331 -92.94 2.33 25.42
C GLU A 331 -92.46 3.53 24.56
N LYS A 332 -93.34 4.50 24.27
CA LYS A 332 -92.94 5.76 23.61
C LYS A 332 -91.80 6.49 24.35
N LYS A 333 -91.81 6.51 25.69
CA LYS A 333 -90.76 7.16 26.49
C LYS A 333 -89.43 6.38 26.44
N GLU A 334 -89.47 5.05 26.44
CA GLU A 334 -88.25 4.24 26.26
C GLU A 334 -87.71 4.35 24.83
N VAL A 335 -88.58 4.35 23.81
CA VAL A 335 -88.20 4.63 22.41
C VAL A 335 -87.52 6.00 22.29
N LEU A 336 -88.03 7.05 22.92
CA LEU A 336 -87.39 8.37 22.93
C LEU A 336 -86.01 8.37 23.61
N LYS A 337 -85.82 7.64 24.71
CA LYS A 337 -84.50 7.49 25.36
C LYS A 337 -83.52 6.72 24.47
N LEU A 338 -83.98 5.67 23.80
CA LEU A 338 -83.16 4.92 22.84
C LEU A 338 -82.80 5.78 21.63
N GLN A 339 -83.74 6.60 21.14
CA GLN A 339 -83.50 7.55 20.06
C GLN A 339 -82.45 8.61 20.44
N ASP A 340 -82.52 9.18 21.64
CA ASP A 340 -81.48 10.08 22.17
C ASP A 340 -80.11 9.37 22.28
N ARG A 341 -80.07 8.13 22.80
CA ARG A 341 -78.84 7.34 22.88
C ARG A 341 -78.24 7.07 21.49
N ILE A 342 -79.08 6.79 20.49
CA ILE A 342 -78.67 6.64 19.08
C ILE A 342 -78.10 7.96 18.53
N VAL A 343 -78.73 9.10 18.82
CA VAL A 343 -78.21 10.43 18.40
C VAL A 343 -76.84 10.70 19.03
N ARG A 344 -76.67 10.43 20.33
CA ARG A 344 -75.37 10.59 21.02
C ARG A 344 -74.30 9.66 20.44
N TYR A 345 -74.62 8.40 20.13
CA TYR A 345 -73.66 7.51 19.47
C TYR A 345 -73.33 7.93 18.04
N LYS A 346 -74.30 8.45 17.26
CA LYS A 346 -74.04 9.02 15.92
C LYS A 346 -73.11 10.23 15.98
N ALA A 347 -73.28 11.11 16.97
CA ALA A 347 -72.38 12.25 17.19
C ALA A 347 -70.95 11.77 17.52
N ASN A 348 -70.82 10.86 18.51
CA ASN A 348 -69.52 10.30 18.90
C ASN A 348 -68.81 9.59 17.74
N LEU A 349 -69.53 8.83 16.91
CA LEU A 349 -68.96 8.20 15.71
C LEU A 349 -68.45 9.26 14.71
N SER A 350 -69.24 10.30 14.44
CA SER A 350 -68.83 11.40 13.56
C SER A 350 -67.58 12.14 14.05
N ASP A 351 -67.42 12.29 15.36
CA ASP A 351 -66.23 12.89 15.96
C ASP A 351 -65.00 11.98 15.83
N ARG A 352 -65.16 10.65 16.02
CA ARG A 352 -64.09 9.68 15.75
C ARG A 352 -63.72 9.59 14.28
N ASP A 353 -64.70 9.67 13.37
CA ASP A 353 -64.41 9.76 11.94
C ASP A 353 -63.63 11.03 11.59
N ARG A 354 -63.86 12.15 12.30
CA ARG A 354 -63.07 13.39 12.14
C ARG A 354 -61.65 13.24 12.68
N GLU A 355 -61.49 12.64 13.85
CA GLU A 355 -60.19 12.31 14.45
C GLU A 355 -59.37 11.38 13.52
N ILE A 356 -59.97 10.30 13.01
CA ILE A 356 -59.36 9.37 12.06
C ILE A 356 -58.94 10.08 10.77
N ARG A 357 -59.76 11.00 10.22
CA ARG A 357 -59.37 11.80 9.05
C ARG A 357 -58.17 12.71 9.34
N GLY A 358 -58.16 13.40 10.47
CA GLY A 358 -57.03 14.26 10.87
C GLY A 358 -55.74 13.45 11.07
N LEU A 359 -55.81 12.31 11.77
CA LEU A 359 -54.68 11.40 11.92
C LEU A 359 -54.18 10.90 10.56
N LYS A 360 -55.07 10.48 9.66
CA LYS A 360 -54.71 10.04 8.30
C LYS A 360 -54.02 11.14 7.49
N GLU A 361 -54.45 12.40 7.63
CA GLU A 361 -53.80 13.55 6.99
C GLU A 361 -52.40 13.81 7.58
N THR A 362 -52.25 13.80 8.91
CA THR A 362 -50.92 13.97 9.55
C THR A 362 -49.95 12.86 9.16
N VAL A 363 -50.40 11.60 9.09
CA VAL A 363 -49.60 10.46 8.61
C VAL A 363 -49.25 10.63 7.13
N SER A 364 -50.17 11.07 6.29
CA SER A 364 -49.89 11.34 4.87
C SER A 364 -48.84 12.44 4.68
N ASN A 365 -48.91 13.51 5.47
CA ASN A 365 -47.94 14.61 5.43
C ASN A 365 -46.56 14.17 5.95
N ALA A 366 -46.51 13.42 7.04
CA ALA A 366 -45.27 12.85 7.57
C ALA A 366 -44.61 11.88 6.57
N ASN A 367 -45.40 10.98 5.96
CA ASN A 367 -44.91 10.03 4.97
C ASN A 367 -44.40 10.73 3.70
N LYS A 368 -45.04 11.83 3.28
CA LYS A 368 -44.54 12.69 2.20
C LYS A 368 -43.19 13.31 2.56
N SER A 369 -43.07 13.92 3.74
CA SER A 369 -41.81 14.50 4.22
C SER A 369 -40.68 13.47 4.28
N LEU A 370 -40.95 12.28 4.79
CA LEU A 370 -39.98 11.17 4.84
C LEU A 370 -39.60 10.68 3.43
N SER A 371 -40.54 10.69 2.47
CA SER A 371 -40.23 10.34 1.07
C SER A 371 -39.33 11.39 0.39
N GLU A 372 -39.51 12.67 0.72
CA GLU A 372 -38.67 13.76 0.22
C GLU A 372 -37.26 13.70 0.84
N GLU A 373 -37.16 13.47 2.15
CA GLU A 373 -35.88 13.27 2.85
C GLU A 373 -35.11 12.04 2.33
N ASN A 374 -35.79 10.90 2.16
CA ASN A 374 -35.18 9.71 1.56
C ASN A 374 -34.65 9.96 0.14
N SER A 375 -35.37 10.77 -0.67
CA SER A 375 -34.90 11.15 -2.01
C SER A 375 -33.64 12.02 -1.95
N LEU A 376 -33.58 12.98 -1.01
CA LEU A 376 -32.40 13.82 -0.79
C LEU A 376 -31.19 13.00 -0.31
N LEU A 377 -31.39 12.10 0.67
CA LEU A 377 -30.35 11.19 1.15
C LEU A 377 -29.84 10.26 0.05
N GLN A 378 -30.73 9.77 -0.83
CA GLN A 378 -30.34 8.97 -1.99
C GLN A 378 -29.47 9.79 -2.98
N VAL A 379 -29.82 11.06 -3.23
CA VAL A 379 -29.00 11.96 -4.06
C VAL A 379 -27.62 12.21 -3.42
N GLU A 380 -27.58 12.53 -2.13
CA GLU A 380 -26.32 12.76 -1.40
C GLU A 380 -25.44 11.51 -1.36
N MET A 381 -26.03 10.32 -1.13
CA MET A 381 -25.33 9.05 -1.20
C MET A 381 -24.74 8.79 -2.60
N THR A 382 -25.47 9.08 -3.69
CA THR A 382 -24.89 8.96 -5.04
C THR A 382 -23.79 9.98 -5.34
N LYS A 383 -23.84 11.17 -4.72
CA LYS A 383 -22.77 12.17 -4.82
C LYS A 383 -21.52 11.69 -4.08
N LEU A 384 -21.64 11.27 -2.82
CA LEU A 384 -20.54 10.75 -2.01
C LEU A 384 -19.91 9.49 -2.65
N LEU A 385 -20.70 8.62 -3.28
CA LEU A 385 -20.18 7.47 -4.02
C LEU A 385 -19.31 7.88 -5.23
N LYS A 386 -19.70 8.94 -5.96
CA LYS A 386 -18.90 9.49 -7.07
C LYS A 386 -17.62 10.16 -6.58
N GLU A 387 -17.71 10.92 -5.49
CA GLU A 387 -16.53 11.55 -4.85
C GLU A 387 -15.56 10.48 -4.32
N ARG A 388 -16.07 9.39 -3.71
CA ARG A 388 -15.25 8.25 -3.28
C ARG A 388 -14.55 7.59 -4.47
N ALA A 389 -15.25 7.29 -5.55
CA ALA A 389 -14.67 6.69 -6.75
C ALA A 389 -13.55 7.57 -7.35
N TYR A 390 -13.79 8.89 -7.47
CA TYR A 390 -12.78 9.84 -7.94
C TYR A 390 -11.53 9.87 -7.05
N LEU A 391 -11.69 9.86 -5.72
CA LEU A 391 -10.57 9.80 -4.78
C LEU A 391 -9.84 8.44 -4.84
N GLU A 392 -10.57 7.35 -5.03
CA GLU A 392 -10.01 6.00 -5.18
C GLU A 392 -9.16 5.87 -6.45
N ASP A 393 -9.59 6.48 -7.56
CA ASP A 393 -8.84 6.49 -8.82
C ASP A 393 -7.61 7.42 -8.76
N ASN A 394 -7.74 8.58 -8.12
CA ASN A 394 -6.57 9.43 -7.81
C ASN A 394 -5.54 8.69 -6.95
N LEU A 395 -5.97 7.92 -5.94
CA LEU A 395 -5.07 7.12 -5.11
C LEU A 395 -4.33 6.06 -5.94
N LYS A 396 -5.03 5.36 -6.85
CA LYS A 396 -4.40 4.41 -7.79
C LYS A 396 -3.36 5.09 -8.69
N GLU A 397 -3.62 6.32 -9.16
CA GLU A 397 -2.63 7.09 -9.93
C GLU A 397 -1.39 7.43 -9.09
N TRP A 398 -1.56 7.86 -7.83
CA TRP A 398 -0.45 8.11 -6.93
C TRP A 398 0.33 6.84 -6.58
N ASP A 399 -0.32 5.70 -6.37
CA ASP A 399 0.33 4.41 -6.12
C ASP A 399 1.17 3.97 -7.32
N LEU A 400 0.65 4.08 -8.55
CA LEU A 400 1.41 3.81 -9.79
C LEU A 400 2.62 4.73 -9.93
N ARG A 401 2.48 6.02 -9.57
CA ARG A 401 3.58 6.98 -9.59
C ARG A 401 4.64 6.65 -8.53
N CYS A 402 4.24 6.22 -7.33
CA CYS A 402 5.14 5.75 -6.30
C CYS A 402 5.92 4.52 -6.77
N GLN A 403 5.24 3.52 -7.35
CA GLN A 403 5.89 2.33 -7.92
C GLN A 403 6.93 2.71 -8.98
N SER A 404 6.61 3.60 -9.93
CA SER A 404 7.58 4.07 -10.93
C SER A 404 8.82 4.73 -10.31
N LEU A 405 8.64 5.54 -9.26
CA LEU A 405 9.76 6.18 -8.55
C LEU A 405 10.59 5.19 -7.75
N GLU A 406 9.97 4.16 -7.17
CA GLU A 406 10.67 3.05 -6.52
C GLU A 406 11.49 2.23 -7.53
N GLU A 407 10.98 2.01 -8.75
CA GLU A 407 11.73 1.36 -9.82
C GLU A 407 12.94 2.20 -10.25
N ASP A 408 12.78 3.52 -10.38
CA ASP A 408 13.87 4.45 -10.69
C ASP A 408 14.96 4.44 -9.61
N VAL A 409 14.57 4.47 -8.33
CA VAL A 409 15.49 4.33 -7.20
C VAL A 409 16.18 2.95 -7.21
N ARG A 410 15.47 1.88 -7.56
CA ARG A 410 16.02 0.52 -7.69
C ARG A 410 17.07 0.46 -8.81
N ARG A 411 16.78 1.03 -9.98
CA ARG A 411 17.71 1.13 -11.12
C ARG A 411 18.94 1.98 -10.78
N ALA A 412 18.75 3.14 -10.15
CA ALA A 412 19.85 4.01 -9.73
C ALA A 412 20.75 3.34 -8.68
N ARG A 413 20.18 2.57 -7.74
CA ARG A 413 20.96 1.77 -6.78
C ARG A 413 21.75 0.66 -7.45
N ALA A 414 21.18 -0.06 -8.42
CA ALA A 414 21.88 -1.09 -9.18
C ALA A 414 23.08 -0.50 -9.95
N GLY A 415 22.86 0.56 -10.74
CA GLY A 415 23.95 1.24 -11.47
C GLY A 415 25.01 1.85 -10.55
N LYS A 416 24.63 2.32 -9.35
CA LYS A 416 25.60 2.74 -8.33
C LYS A 416 26.50 1.58 -7.89
N VAL A 417 25.92 0.42 -7.58
CA VAL A 417 26.68 -0.77 -7.14
C VAL A 417 27.59 -1.27 -8.25
N GLU A 418 27.13 -1.29 -9.50
CA GLU A 418 27.96 -1.61 -10.67
C GLU A 418 29.19 -0.70 -10.76
N VAL A 419 29.01 0.62 -10.68
CA VAL A 419 30.13 1.59 -10.67
C VAL A 419 31.05 1.40 -9.46
N GLU A 420 30.51 1.18 -8.25
CA GLU A 420 31.32 0.90 -7.06
C GLU A 420 32.16 -0.39 -7.22
N THR A 421 31.62 -1.44 -7.86
CA THR A 421 32.38 -2.68 -8.14
C THR A 421 33.47 -2.49 -9.18
N ILE A 422 33.22 -1.71 -10.24
CA ILE A 422 34.22 -1.40 -11.27
C ILE A 422 35.37 -0.59 -10.68
N LEU A 423 35.05 0.48 -9.93
CA LEU A 423 36.07 1.31 -9.26
C LEU A 423 36.82 0.51 -8.20
N GLY A 424 36.15 -0.39 -7.47
CA GLY A 424 36.80 -1.32 -6.54
C GLY A 424 37.83 -2.20 -7.23
N ALA A 425 37.48 -2.79 -8.39
CA ALA A 425 38.39 -3.62 -9.18
C ALA A 425 39.59 -2.81 -9.72
N GLU A 426 39.37 -1.59 -10.21
CA GLU A 426 40.45 -0.70 -10.66
C GLU A 426 41.39 -0.31 -9.51
N ILE A 427 40.86 -0.02 -8.31
CA ILE A 427 41.65 0.26 -7.11
C ILE A 427 42.52 -0.94 -6.73
N GLU A 428 41.99 -2.17 -6.75
CA GLU A 428 42.79 -3.38 -6.47
C GLU A 428 43.85 -3.64 -7.55
N GLN A 429 43.55 -3.39 -8.83
CA GLN A 429 44.54 -3.47 -9.91
C GLN A 429 45.67 -2.45 -9.72
N LEU A 430 45.34 -1.20 -9.35
CA LEU A 430 46.32 -0.16 -9.08
C LEU A 430 47.18 -0.47 -7.84
N LYS A 431 46.58 -1.02 -6.77
CA LYS A 431 47.32 -1.52 -5.59
C LYS A 431 48.31 -2.62 -5.98
N ALA A 432 47.87 -3.64 -6.70
CA ALA A 432 48.75 -4.71 -7.18
C ALA A 432 49.89 -4.15 -8.07
N GLY A 433 49.57 -3.20 -8.94
CA GLY A 433 50.55 -2.49 -9.76
C GLY A 433 51.50 -1.56 -8.99
N ILE A 434 51.15 -1.09 -7.78
CA ILE A 434 52.06 -0.39 -6.88
C ILE A 434 53.01 -1.39 -6.22
N ILE A 435 52.48 -2.48 -5.65
CA ILE A 435 53.27 -3.52 -4.99
C ILE A 435 54.33 -4.10 -5.94
N GLY A 436 53.94 -4.48 -7.16
CA GLY A 436 54.89 -4.99 -8.15
C GLY A 436 55.96 -3.99 -8.58
N ARG A 437 55.68 -2.67 -8.52
CA ARG A 437 56.70 -1.62 -8.73
C ARG A 437 57.62 -1.46 -7.53
N GLU A 438 57.09 -1.61 -6.31
CA GLU A 438 57.88 -1.57 -5.07
C GLU A 438 58.88 -2.73 -5.02
N ASP A 439 58.45 -3.95 -5.38
CA ASP A 439 59.33 -5.11 -5.54
C ASP A 439 60.45 -4.85 -6.57
N CYS A 440 60.11 -4.30 -7.75
CA CYS A 440 61.09 -3.91 -8.75
C CYS A 440 62.08 -2.84 -8.25
N MET A 441 61.61 -1.86 -7.46
CA MET A 441 62.46 -0.83 -6.86
C MET A 441 63.43 -1.41 -5.82
N GLU A 442 62.98 -2.35 -4.98
CA GLU A 442 63.89 -3.02 -4.04
C GLU A 442 64.92 -3.89 -4.76
N GLU A 443 64.57 -4.57 -5.86
CA GLU A 443 65.55 -5.32 -6.65
C GLU A 443 66.57 -4.41 -7.36
N LEU A 444 66.12 -3.29 -7.93
CA LEU A 444 67.02 -2.25 -8.46
C LEU A 444 67.93 -1.67 -7.35
N LYS A 445 67.41 -1.48 -6.14
CA LYS A 445 68.17 -1.01 -4.98
C LYS A 445 69.18 -2.04 -4.48
N LYS A 446 68.90 -3.35 -4.56
CA LYS A 446 69.89 -4.42 -4.33
C LYS A 446 70.98 -4.40 -5.40
N SER A 447 70.62 -4.34 -6.68
CA SER A 447 71.61 -4.32 -7.76
C SER A 447 72.50 -3.08 -7.70
N LEU A 448 71.94 -1.91 -7.37
CA LEU A 448 72.69 -0.67 -7.15
C LEU A 448 73.69 -0.80 -5.99
N LYS A 449 73.32 -1.44 -4.87
CA LYS A 449 74.26 -1.75 -3.78
C LYS A 449 75.40 -2.65 -4.25
N ALA A 450 75.10 -3.67 -5.04
CA ALA A 450 76.12 -4.57 -5.60
C ALA A 450 77.05 -3.86 -6.59
N PHE A 451 76.53 -2.96 -7.45
CA PHE A 451 77.35 -2.13 -8.33
C PHE A 451 78.23 -1.13 -7.57
N LYS A 452 77.72 -0.51 -6.49
CA LYS A 452 78.53 0.34 -5.61
C LYS A 452 79.70 -0.42 -4.99
N LEU A 453 79.44 -1.62 -4.45
CA LEU A 453 80.49 -2.47 -3.89
C LEU A 453 81.56 -2.85 -4.95
N LYS A 454 81.14 -3.20 -6.18
CA LYS A 454 82.06 -3.45 -7.30
C LYS A 454 82.86 -2.21 -7.71
N HIS A 455 82.26 -1.03 -7.63
CA HIS A 455 82.98 0.21 -7.91
C HIS A 455 84.02 0.49 -6.82
N GLU A 456 83.68 0.28 -5.54
CA GLU A 456 84.61 0.40 -4.41
C GLU A 456 85.78 -0.60 -4.48
N THR A 457 85.59 -1.81 -5.01
CA THR A 457 86.71 -2.75 -5.25
C THR A 457 87.58 -2.30 -6.42
N LEU A 458 86.98 -1.93 -7.56
CA LEU A 458 87.72 -1.45 -8.74
C LEU A 458 88.51 -0.15 -8.45
N THR A 459 87.98 0.75 -7.62
CA THR A 459 88.72 1.94 -7.20
C THR A 459 89.95 1.60 -6.35
N LYS A 460 89.86 0.60 -5.47
CA LYS A 460 91.01 0.12 -4.68
C LYS A 460 92.08 -0.51 -5.57
N GLU A 461 91.69 -1.34 -6.53
CA GLU A 461 92.60 -1.92 -7.52
C GLU A 461 93.29 -0.82 -8.36
N ARG A 462 92.54 0.21 -8.78
CA ARG A 462 93.04 1.40 -9.48
C ARG A 462 94.03 2.20 -8.63
N ASP A 463 93.77 2.36 -7.33
CA ASP A 463 94.67 3.05 -6.39
C ASP A 463 95.95 2.25 -6.11
N GLU A 464 95.86 0.92 -6.02
CA GLU A 464 97.00 0.03 -5.87
C GLU A 464 97.89 0.03 -7.13
N LEU A 465 97.28 -0.04 -8.32
CA LEU A 465 97.99 0.08 -9.60
C LEU A 465 98.63 1.47 -9.77
N SER A 466 97.93 2.54 -9.39
CA SER A 466 98.49 3.89 -9.40
C SER A 466 99.69 4.02 -8.46
N SER A 467 99.64 3.37 -7.30
CA SER A 467 100.76 3.35 -6.34
C SER A 467 101.98 2.61 -6.90
N LYS A 468 101.76 1.45 -7.55
CA LYS A 468 102.81 0.70 -8.27
C LYS A 468 103.41 1.50 -9.42
N LEU A 469 102.59 2.25 -10.15
CA LEU A 469 103.03 3.09 -11.26
C LEU A 469 103.91 4.24 -10.77
N ILE A 470 103.56 4.90 -9.65
CA ILE A 470 104.40 5.93 -9.01
C ILE A 470 105.77 5.36 -8.56
N ILE A 471 105.80 4.13 -8.03
CA ILE A 471 107.06 3.48 -7.63
C ILE A 471 107.94 3.21 -8.85
N LEU A 472 107.36 2.69 -9.94
CA LEU A 472 108.09 2.43 -11.19
C LEU A 472 108.57 3.72 -11.86
N ASP A 473 107.76 4.79 -11.84
CA ASP A 473 108.13 6.10 -12.39
C ASP A 473 109.30 6.74 -11.62
N ALA A 474 109.34 6.57 -10.29
CA ALA A 474 110.47 6.95 -9.47
C ALA A 474 111.73 6.09 -9.73
N GLU A 475 111.57 4.79 -10.00
CA GLU A 475 112.68 3.92 -10.39
C GLU A 475 113.23 4.30 -11.78
N ILE A 476 112.36 4.55 -12.77
CA ILE A 476 112.74 5.04 -14.10
C ILE A 476 113.47 6.38 -13.98
N SER A 477 112.91 7.35 -13.24
CA SER A 477 113.57 8.65 -13.00
C SER A 477 114.95 8.52 -12.35
N SER A 478 115.12 7.54 -11.45
CA SER A 478 116.42 7.20 -10.84
C SER A 478 117.39 6.58 -11.85
N LYS A 479 116.89 5.73 -12.76
CA LYS A 479 117.68 5.15 -13.85
C LYS A 479 118.07 6.18 -14.90
N ASP A 480 117.18 7.08 -15.27
CA ASP A 480 117.46 8.19 -16.17
C ASP A 480 118.51 9.14 -15.57
N ALA A 481 118.39 9.48 -14.28
CA ALA A 481 119.43 10.24 -13.57
C ALA A 481 120.80 9.50 -13.54
N GLN A 482 120.81 8.17 -13.42
CA GLN A 482 122.02 7.36 -13.52
C GLN A 482 122.60 7.36 -14.95
N ILE A 483 121.74 7.34 -15.97
CA ILE A 483 122.14 7.42 -17.39
C ILE A 483 122.70 8.81 -17.73
N ASP A 484 122.09 9.88 -17.24
CA ASP A 484 122.58 11.25 -17.38
C ASP A 484 123.97 11.41 -16.76
N GLU A 485 124.19 10.86 -15.56
CA GLU A 485 125.50 10.91 -14.90
C GLU A 485 126.56 10.11 -15.65
N MET A 486 126.22 8.91 -16.13
CA MET A 486 127.10 8.12 -16.99
C MET A 486 127.39 8.84 -18.32
N SER A 487 126.43 9.57 -18.87
CA SER A 487 126.58 10.36 -20.11
C SER A 487 127.48 11.57 -19.90
N LYS A 488 127.42 12.24 -18.74
CA LYS A 488 128.39 13.28 -18.35
C LYS A 488 129.80 12.71 -18.26
N HIS A 489 130.00 11.61 -17.51
CA HIS A 489 131.31 10.97 -17.40
C HIS A 489 131.86 10.53 -18.76
N LEU A 490 131.00 9.99 -19.65
CA LEU A 490 131.40 9.63 -21.01
C LEU A 490 131.81 10.86 -21.83
N HIS A 491 131.12 12.00 -21.65
CA HIS A 491 131.45 13.26 -22.30
C HIS A 491 132.75 13.88 -21.76
N GLU A 492 132.97 13.85 -20.44
CA GLU A 492 134.22 14.27 -19.78
C GLU A 492 135.41 13.44 -20.28
N LEU A 493 135.30 12.11 -20.27
CA LEU A 493 136.32 11.21 -20.82
C LEU A 493 136.57 11.46 -22.32
N HIS A 494 135.53 11.81 -23.08
CA HIS A 494 135.68 12.19 -24.48
C HIS A 494 136.44 13.52 -24.64
N ILE A 495 136.17 14.51 -23.79
CA ILE A 495 136.93 15.77 -23.75
C ILE A 495 138.40 15.50 -23.39
N GLU A 496 138.68 14.74 -22.34
CA GLU A 496 140.05 14.35 -21.96
C GLU A 496 140.77 13.63 -23.10
N HIS A 497 140.11 12.69 -23.79
CA HIS A 497 140.68 12.04 -24.96
C HIS A 497 140.98 13.02 -26.10
N VAL A 498 140.10 13.99 -26.37
CA VAL A 498 140.34 15.05 -27.38
C VAL A 498 141.51 15.95 -26.98
N GLU A 499 141.62 16.34 -25.71
CA GLU A 499 142.75 17.12 -25.20
C GLU A 499 144.08 16.34 -25.26
N LEU A 500 144.08 15.06 -24.89
CA LEU A 500 145.24 14.17 -25.02
C LEU A 500 145.66 13.99 -26.49
N ILE A 501 144.70 13.87 -27.41
CA ILE A 501 144.97 13.83 -28.86
C ILE A 501 145.60 15.14 -29.32
N ALA A 502 145.03 16.30 -28.94
CA ALA A 502 145.56 17.62 -29.29
C ALA A 502 146.97 17.86 -28.70
N GLY A 503 147.22 17.40 -27.46
CA GLY A 503 148.53 17.41 -26.81
C GLY A 503 149.54 16.52 -27.53
N ALA A 504 149.15 15.29 -27.88
CA ALA A 504 149.96 14.37 -28.66
C ALA A 504 150.27 14.92 -30.06
N GLU A 505 149.32 15.60 -30.72
CA GLU A 505 149.53 16.29 -32.00
C GLU A 505 150.44 17.51 -31.88
N LYS A 506 150.39 18.26 -30.78
CA LYS A 506 151.33 19.34 -30.50
C LYS A 506 152.75 18.79 -30.32
N ALA A 507 152.91 17.72 -29.55
CA ALA A 507 154.18 17.02 -29.40
C ALA A 507 154.68 16.45 -30.74
N ARG A 508 153.80 15.85 -31.55
CA ARG A 508 154.09 15.35 -32.90
C ARG A 508 154.63 16.46 -33.81
N ARG A 509 153.97 17.62 -33.83
CA ARG A 509 154.43 18.81 -34.56
C ARG A 509 155.81 19.29 -34.08
N SER A 510 156.06 19.36 -32.77
CA SER A 510 157.39 19.67 -32.24
C SER A 510 158.46 18.65 -32.65
N ILE A 511 158.12 17.36 -32.68
CA ILE A 511 159.00 16.29 -33.15
C ILE A 511 159.31 16.46 -34.64
N ASP A 512 158.33 16.77 -35.47
CA ASP A 512 158.52 16.93 -36.91
C ASP A 512 159.29 18.22 -37.25
N GLU A 513 159.11 19.30 -36.48
CA GLU A 513 159.93 20.51 -36.54
C GLU A 513 161.40 20.23 -36.14
N MET A 514 161.61 19.46 -35.06
CA MET A 514 162.96 19.00 -34.68
C MET A 514 163.59 18.09 -35.76
N LYS A 515 162.83 17.19 -36.38
CA LYS A 515 163.31 16.39 -37.53
C LYS A 515 163.66 17.27 -38.72
N SER A 516 162.92 18.34 -39.00
CA SER A 516 163.24 19.26 -40.10
C SER A 516 164.57 20.00 -39.82
N ARG A 517 164.78 20.50 -38.60
CA ARG A 517 166.06 21.08 -38.16
C ARG A 517 167.22 20.10 -38.22
N VAL A 518 167.00 18.84 -37.86
CA VAL A 518 168.03 17.78 -38.03
C VAL A 518 168.36 17.61 -39.52
N LYS A 519 167.36 17.52 -40.42
CA LYS A 519 167.59 17.45 -41.87
C LYS A 519 168.27 18.69 -42.46
N ASP A 520 168.01 19.88 -41.92
CA ASP A 520 168.71 21.11 -42.33
C ASP A 520 170.18 21.09 -41.90
N MET A 521 170.45 20.64 -40.67
CA MET A 521 171.82 20.44 -40.18
C MET A 521 172.56 19.33 -40.94
N GLU A 522 171.91 18.20 -41.24
CA GLU A 522 172.47 17.13 -42.06
C GLU A 522 172.88 17.65 -43.44
N ARG A 523 172.03 18.44 -44.11
CA ARG A 523 172.36 19.08 -45.39
C ARG A 523 173.51 20.07 -45.31
N GLU A 524 173.61 20.86 -44.24
CA GLU A 524 174.76 21.77 -44.05
C GLU A 524 176.06 21.01 -43.75
N VAL A 525 175.98 19.90 -43.00
CA VAL A 525 177.12 18.98 -42.81
C VAL A 525 177.55 18.36 -44.14
N GLU A 526 176.63 17.88 -44.96
CA GLU A 526 176.93 17.39 -46.33
C GLU A 526 177.59 18.48 -47.17
N ARG A 527 177.09 19.72 -47.15
CA ARG A 527 177.68 20.86 -47.85
C ARG A 527 179.10 21.19 -47.40
N GLN A 528 179.38 21.08 -46.10
CA GLN A 528 180.74 21.24 -45.57
C GLN A 528 181.64 20.07 -45.94
N GLN A 529 181.10 18.85 -45.97
CA GLN A 529 181.79 17.65 -46.45
C GLN A 529 182.20 17.79 -47.92
N GLU A 530 181.31 18.29 -48.77
CA GLU A 530 181.58 18.59 -50.18
C GLU A 530 182.70 19.62 -50.34
N LEU A 531 182.60 20.79 -49.69
CA LEU A 531 183.64 21.83 -49.74
C LEU A 531 185.02 21.34 -49.25
N ILE A 532 185.04 20.51 -48.20
CA ILE A 532 186.28 19.88 -47.72
C ILE A 532 186.82 18.90 -48.76
N SER A 533 185.95 18.17 -49.46
CA SER A 533 186.35 17.23 -50.52
C SER A 533 186.89 17.94 -51.78
N GLU A 534 186.26 19.05 -52.20
CA GLU A 534 186.70 19.90 -53.31
C GLU A 534 188.07 20.54 -53.00
N GLY A 535 188.20 21.19 -51.84
CA GLY A 535 189.48 21.76 -51.39
C GLY A 535 190.57 20.70 -51.12
N ALA A 536 190.21 19.43 -50.96
CA ALA A 536 191.17 18.32 -50.95
C ALA A 536 191.54 17.84 -52.37
N GLU A 537 190.62 17.91 -53.33
CA GLU A 537 190.88 17.59 -54.74
C GLU A 537 191.73 18.68 -55.42
N GLU A 538 191.49 19.97 -55.14
CA GLU A 538 192.34 21.08 -55.58
C GLU A 538 193.78 20.93 -55.06
N LYS A 539 193.96 20.52 -53.81
CA LYS A 539 195.28 20.20 -53.24
C LYS A 539 195.92 19.00 -53.92
N ARG A 540 195.16 17.96 -54.27
CA ARG A 540 195.65 16.83 -55.07
C ARG A 540 196.08 17.27 -56.47
N GLU A 541 195.34 18.17 -57.11
CA GLU A 541 195.68 18.70 -58.44
C GLU A 541 196.93 19.59 -58.41
N ALA A 542 197.06 20.48 -57.42
CA ALA A 542 198.28 21.28 -57.23
C ALA A 542 199.53 20.39 -57.05
N ILE A 543 199.40 19.28 -56.33
CA ILE A 543 200.47 18.27 -56.20
C ILE A 543 200.74 17.58 -57.55
N ARG A 544 199.71 17.19 -58.33
CA ARG A 544 199.88 16.62 -59.67
C ARG A 544 200.67 17.55 -60.60
N GLN A 545 200.36 18.85 -60.62
CA GLN A 545 201.07 19.81 -61.45
C GLN A 545 202.51 20.07 -61.00
N LEU A 546 202.76 20.09 -59.69
CA LEU A 546 204.12 20.23 -59.15
C LEU A 546 205.02 19.05 -59.55
N CYS A 547 204.48 17.82 -59.50
CA CYS A 547 205.21 16.62 -59.94
C CYS A 547 205.60 16.68 -61.43
N PHE A 548 204.70 17.11 -62.31
CA PHE A 548 204.98 17.27 -63.75
C PHE A 548 206.13 18.26 -64.01
N SER A 549 206.18 19.37 -63.27
CA SER A 549 207.25 20.36 -63.42
C SER A 549 208.61 19.85 -62.92
N LEU A 550 208.64 19.05 -61.85
CA LEU A 550 209.87 18.44 -61.33
C LEU A 550 210.50 17.43 -62.30
N ASP A 551 209.69 16.59 -62.95
CA ASP A 551 210.21 15.60 -63.91
C ASP A 551 210.73 16.24 -65.21
N HIS A 552 210.25 17.43 -65.59
CA HIS A 552 210.81 18.17 -66.72
C HIS A 552 212.26 18.61 -66.45
N TYR A 553 212.52 19.29 -65.31
CA TYR A 553 213.86 19.73 -64.95
C TYR A 553 214.85 18.58 -64.72
N ARG A 554 214.35 17.43 -64.25
CA ARG A 554 215.16 16.22 -64.01
C ARG A 554 215.73 15.64 -65.31
N ASN A 555 214.96 15.65 -66.39
CA ASN A 555 215.36 15.12 -67.69
C ASN A 555 216.36 16.01 -68.42
N ASP A 556 216.21 17.34 -68.35
CA ASP A 556 217.12 18.27 -69.02
C ASP A 556 218.52 18.30 -68.36
N TYR A 557 218.59 18.12 -67.03
CA TYR A 557 219.87 18.02 -66.31
C TYR A 557 220.66 16.74 -66.66
N GLN A 558 219.98 15.66 -67.03
CA GLN A 558 220.65 14.42 -67.47
C GLN A 558 221.27 14.58 -68.87
N ARG A 559 220.56 15.22 -69.81
CA ARG A 559 221.07 15.46 -71.18
C ARG A 559 222.30 16.39 -71.21
N LEU A 560 222.42 17.30 -70.25
CA LEU A 560 223.57 18.20 -70.17
C LEU A 560 224.84 17.54 -69.58
N ARG A 561 224.72 16.36 -68.96
CA ARG A 561 225.81 15.73 -68.19
C ARG A 561 226.75 14.84 -69.02
N GLU A 562 226.29 14.36 -70.17
CA GLU A 562 227.05 13.39 -70.99
C GLU A 562 227.98 14.04 -72.03
N ALA A 563 227.92 15.36 -72.22
CA ALA A 563 228.58 16.05 -73.33
C ALA A 563 230.02 16.57 -73.07
N PHE A 564 230.60 16.43 -71.87
CA PHE A 564 231.72 17.32 -71.48
C PHE A 564 232.97 16.76 -70.75
N VAL A 565 233.16 15.44 -70.54
CA VAL A 565 234.39 14.94 -69.88
C VAL A 565 234.96 13.65 -70.48
N GLY A 566 236.22 13.72 -70.94
CA GLY A 566 237.13 12.58 -71.08
C GLY A 566 238.58 13.01 -70.80
N GLY A 567 239.34 12.23 -70.00
CA GLY A 567 240.78 12.46 -69.82
C GLY A 567 241.40 12.15 -68.45
N HIS A 568 241.91 10.91 -68.29
CA HIS A 568 243.09 10.50 -67.48
C HIS A 568 243.13 10.47 -65.92
N ARG A 569 243.28 9.21 -65.44
CA ARG A 569 244.38 8.63 -64.61
C ARG A 569 244.19 8.33 -63.09
N ARG A 570 244.26 7.01 -62.85
CA ARG A 570 244.87 6.24 -61.72
C ARG A 570 244.16 6.16 -60.35
N LEU A 571 244.23 4.93 -59.81
CA LEU A 571 243.96 4.44 -58.45
C LEU A 571 244.85 5.16 -57.39
N PRO A 572 244.66 5.05 -56.04
CA PRO A 572 243.68 4.28 -55.24
C PRO A 572 243.10 5.00 -53.96
N VAL A 573 242.40 4.25 -53.07
CA VAL A 573 242.07 4.43 -51.60
C VAL A 573 241.70 5.82 -50.98
N MET A 574 240.55 5.92 -50.31
CA MET A 574 240.30 6.43 -48.92
C MET A 574 238.79 6.72 -48.68
N ALA A 575 238.39 6.98 -47.42
CA ALA A 575 236.99 7.02 -46.98
C ALA A 575 236.62 8.26 -46.16
N SER A 576 235.37 8.72 -46.31
CA SER A 576 234.50 9.42 -45.33
C SER A 576 233.08 9.45 -45.87
#